data_AF-A0A7N0UAB1-F1
#
_entry.id   AF-A0A7N0UAB1-F1
#
_cell.length_a   1.000
_cell.length_b   1.000
_cell.length_c   1.000
_cell.angle_alpha   90.00
_cell.angle_beta   90.00
_cell.angle_gamma   90.00
#
_symmetry.space_group_name_H-M   'P 1'
#
loop_
_entity.id
_entity.type
_entity.pdbx_description
1 polymer ?
#
loop_
_entity_poly.entity_id
_entity_poly.type
_entity_poly.pdbx_seq_one_letter_code
_entity_poly.pdbx_strand_id
1 'polypeptide(L)'
;MAAAMILILAALGASADGGVASRNGDMANAIREMQKAGRYTFAMLINMSPADLLQSSSSSNVTFLIPSDKTLSGKTVTNATDFLLRHAIPSPMLFHHLSSLPTGSLLPSLHPGYALRVSNRGRLSIFLNNARLTSPNLCVAGMSVRCHGIDDTLGGPSVPSCLPSPPISPDPSPAVDSVANAAAPAVGPEPSPGPGSRHHVSKSSPAGHRAGADTVAFLALATFFFFYHRRQ
;
A
#
# COMPACT_ATOMS: atom_id res chain seq x y z
N MET A 1 23.90 -11.84 -56.48
CA MET A 1 22.69 -11.88 -55.63
C MET A 1 23.09 -11.96 -54.14
N ALA A 2 23.89 -11.00 -53.64
CA ALA A 2 24.37 -11.01 -52.24
C ALA A 2 24.17 -9.66 -51.51
N ALA A 3 23.89 -8.57 -52.25
CA ALA A 3 23.72 -7.24 -51.67
C ALA A 3 22.31 -6.98 -51.08
N ALA A 4 21.31 -7.82 -51.42
CA ALA A 4 19.92 -7.61 -51.00
C ALA A 4 19.59 -8.19 -49.60
N MET A 5 20.47 -9.03 -49.04
CA MET A 5 20.23 -9.68 -47.73
C MET A 5 20.74 -8.87 -46.53
N ILE A 6 21.48 -7.78 -46.74
CA ILE A 6 22.03 -6.95 -45.65
C ILE A 6 21.01 -5.88 -45.20
N LEU A 7 20.06 -5.49 -46.06
CA LEU A 7 19.07 -4.46 -45.73
C LEU A 7 17.90 -4.95 -44.85
N ILE A 8 17.75 -6.27 -44.63
CA ILE A 8 16.66 -6.83 -43.82
C ILE A 8 17.05 -6.94 -42.34
N LEU A 9 18.34 -6.86 -41.99
CA LEU A 9 18.81 -6.96 -40.60
C LEU A 9 18.76 -5.63 -39.80
N ALA A 10 18.36 -4.52 -40.42
CA ALA A 10 18.29 -3.21 -39.76
C ALA A 10 16.91 -2.89 -39.14
N ALA A 11 15.92 -3.80 -39.19
CA ALA A 11 14.55 -3.53 -38.75
C ALA A 11 14.10 -4.22 -37.45
N LEU A 12 14.97 -4.97 -36.77
CA LEU A 12 14.66 -5.55 -35.45
C LEU A 12 15.51 -4.91 -34.36
N GLY A 13 15.19 -3.64 -34.06
CA GLY A 13 15.84 -2.86 -33.02
C GLY A 13 14.89 -1.84 -32.39
N ALA A 14 13.63 -2.22 -32.12
CA ALA A 14 12.75 -1.42 -31.27
C ALA A 14 13.14 -1.69 -29.81
N SER A 15 14.11 -0.93 -29.33
CA SER A 15 14.59 -0.92 -27.94
C SER A 15 13.47 -0.54 -26.97
N ALA A 16 13.46 -1.19 -25.80
CA ALA A 16 12.51 -1.04 -24.70
C ALA A 16 12.57 0.33 -23.97
N ASP A 17 12.71 1.44 -24.69
CA ASP A 17 12.93 2.79 -24.13
C ASP A 17 11.62 3.48 -23.71
N GLY A 18 10.47 3.00 -24.21
CA GLY A 18 9.15 3.51 -23.81
C GLY A 18 8.81 3.28 -22.33
N GLY A 19 9.38 2.24 -21.70
CA GLY A 19 9.07 1.87 -20.31
C GLY A 19 9.64 2.84 -19.27
N VAL A 20 10.86 3.33 -19.48
CA VAL A 20 11.54 4.24 -18.53
C VAL A 20 10.96 5.65 -18.61
N ALA A 21 10.70 6.15 -19.82
CA ALA A 21 10.05 7.44 -20.02
C ALA A 21 8.62 7.46 -19.45
N SER A 22 7.84 6.39 -19.69
CA SER A 22 6.49 6.24 -19.12
C SER A 22 6.53 6.15 -17.60
N ARG A 23 7.50 5.46 -17.01
CA ARG A 23 7.68 5.35 -15.54
C ARG A 23 8.00 6.69 -14.89
N ASN A 24 8.91 7.46 -15.48
CA ASN A 24 9.23 8.80 -15.00
C ASN A 24 7.98 9.70 -15.09
N GLY A 25 7.17 9.52 -16.15
CA GLY A 25 5.85 10.13 -16.29
C GLY A 25 4.88 9.73 -15.17
N ASP A 26 4.79 8.44 -14.83
CA ASP A 26 3.93 7.91 -13.77
C ASP A 26 4.32 8.43 -12.39
N MET A 27 5.62 8.48 -12.07
CA MET A 27 6.09 9.09 -10.82
C MET A 27 5.75 10.59 -10.76
N ALA A 28 5.99 11.32 -11.85
CA ALA A 28 5.65 12.74 -11.91
C ALA A 28 4.13 12.99 -11.81
N ASN A 29 3.30 12.12 -12.38
CA ASN A 29 1.85 12.12 -12.22
C ASN A 29 1.48 11.92 -10.75
N ALA A 30 2.03 10.88 -10.11
CA ALA A 30 1.78 10.56 -8.73
C ALA A 30 2.15 11.71 -7.78
N ILE A 31 3.32 12.34 -7.97
CA ILE A 31 3.74 13.51 -7.19
C ILE A 31 2.73 14.66 -7.32
N ARG A 32 2.24 14.94 -8.54
CA ARG A 32 1.19 15.96 -8.75
C ARG A 32 -0.11 15.60 -8.06
N GLU A 33 -0.52 14.34 -8.11
CA GLU A 33 -1.74 13.86 -7.43
C GLU A 33 -1.61 13.96 -5.91
N MET A 34 -0.45 13.59 -5.35
CA MET A 34 -0.14 13.78 -3.92
C MET A 34 -0.25 15.24 -3.49
N GLN A 35 0.35 16.16 -4.26
CA GLN A 35 0.31 17.60 -3.99
C GLN A 35 -1.11 18.16 -4.07
N LYS A 36 -1.90 17.76 -5.07
CA LYS A 36 -3.32 18.15 -5.19
C LYS A 36 -4.16 17.65 -4.01
N ALA A 37 -3.78 16.51 -3.42
CA ALA A 37 -4.41 15.95 -2.24
C ALA A 37 -3.88 16.50 -0.91
N GLY A 38 -2.98 17.49 -0.93
CA GLY A 38 -2.38 18.08 0.27
C GLY A 38 -1.44 17.13 1.00
N ARG A 39 -0.62 16.38 0.27
CA ARG A 39 0.46 15.52 0.78
C ARG A 39 1.81 16.07 0.34
N TYR A 40 2.13 17.28 0.75
CA TYR A 40 3.28 18.02 0.26
C TYR A 40 4.59 17.49 0.83
N THR A 41 4.62 17.16 2.13
CA THR A 41 5.85 16.72 2.80
C THR A 41 6.33 15.39 2.22
N PHE A 42 5.43 14.42 2.01
CA PHE A 42 5.81 13.14 1.45
C PHE A 42 6.23 13.25 -0.03
N ALA A 43 5.53 14.06 -0.83
CA ALA A 43 5.92 14.34 -2.20
C ALA A 43 7.32 14.97 -2.27
N MET A 44 7.64 15.87 -1.34
CA MET A 44 8.97 16.47 -1.23
C MET A 44 10.04 15.43 -0.86
N LEU A 45 9.75 14.52 0.08
CA LEU A 45 10.67 13.43 0.42
C LEU A 45 11.01 12.57 -0.80
N ILE A 46 10.02 12.21 -1.62
CA ILE A 46 10.25 11.47 -2.88
C ILE A 46 11.15 12.28 -3.82
N ASN A 47 10.86 13.57 -4.02
CA ASN A 47 11.61 14.40 -4.96
C ASN A 47 13.06 14.66 -4.54
N MET A 48 13.34 14.61 -3.23
CA MET A 48 14.68 14.75 -2.67
C MET A 48 15.41 13.41 -2.52
N SER A 49 14.74 12.29 -2.76
CA SER A 49 15.34 10.97 -2.69
C SER A 49 16.20 10.70 -3.93
N PRO A 50 17.37 10.04 -3.77
CA PRO A 50 18.15 9.61 -4.93
C PRO A 50 17.30 8.80 -5.90
N ALA A 51 17.37 9.12 -7.20
CA ALA A 51 16.57 8.47 -8.23
C ALA A 51 16.70 6.93 -8.21
N ASP A 52 17.90 6.45 -7.89
CA ASP A 52 18.21 5.02 -7.84
C ASP A 52 17.52 4.30 -6.67
N LEU A 53 17.10 4.97 -5.59
CA LEU A 53 16.48 4.31 -4.44
C LEU A 53 15.18 3.60 -4.79
N LEU A 54 14.36 4.24 -5.64
CA LEU A 54 13.07 3.70 -6.06
C LEU A 54 13.16 2.99 -7.41
N GLN A 55 14.29 3.13 -8.11
CA GLN A 55 14.54 2.51 -9.41
C GLN A 55 15.35 1.20 -9.32
N SER A 56 16.19 1.04 -8.29
CA SER A 56 17.04 -0.14 -8.07
C SER A 56 16.27 -1.34 -7.52
N SER A 57 15.10 -1.12 -6.89
CA SER A 57 14.16 -2.21 -6.63
C SER A 57 13.59 -2.70 -7.97
N SER A 58 14.00 -3.90 -8.40
CA SER A 58 13.87 -4.50 -9.75
C SER A 58 12.46 -4.63 -10.36
N SER A 59 11.46 -3.87 -9.92
CA SER A 59 10.08 -3.99 -10.42
C SER A 59 9.31 -2.68 -10.64
N SER A 60 9.90 -1.47 -10.54
CA SER A 60 9.32 -0.18 -11.02
C SER A 60 7.86 0.14 -10.67
N ASN A 61 7.24 -0.66 -9.81
CA ASN A 61 5.84 -0.69 -9.50
C ASN A 61 5.74 -0.54 -8.00
N VAL A 62 5.02 0.49 -7.56
CA VAL A 62 5.06 0.87 -6.17
C VAL A 62 3.71 1.38 -5.71
N THR A 63 3.35 1.04 -4.47
CA THR A 63 2.28 1.71 -3.74
C THR A 63 2.87 2.50 -2.60
N PHE A 64 2.71 3.82 -2.64
CA PHE A 64 3.08 4.68 -1.52
C PHE A 64 1.97 4.72 -0.48
N LEU A 65 2.35 4.54 0.78
CA LEU A 65 1.50 4.71 1.95
C LEU A 65 1.88 6.04 2.58
N ILE A 66 0.99 7.01 2.47
CA ILE A 66 1.33 8.42 2.63
C ILE A 66 0.70 8.97 3.92
N PRO A 67 1.47 9.19 4.99
CA PRO A 67 0.97 9.89 6.16
C PRO A 67 0.57 11.32 5.78
N SER A 68 -0.42 11.89 6.48
CA SER A 68 -0.76 13.31 6.30
C SER A 68 0.38 14.22 6.74
N ASP A 69 0.48 15.42 6.18
CA ASP A 69 1.51 16.40 6.58
C ASP A 69 1.42 16.73 8.08
N LYS A 70 0.20 16.73 8.66
CA LYS A 70 -0.04 16.85 10.11
C LYS A 70 0.52 15.66 10.90
N THR A 71 0.37 14.44 10.38
CA THR A 71 0.94 13.24 11.01
C THR A 71 2.47 13.34 10.99
N LEU A 72 3.06 13.83 9.89
CA LEU A 72 4.50 13.96 9.73
C LEU A 72 5.10 15.06 10.62
N SER A 73 4.40 16.19 10.81
CA SER A 73 4.92 17.30 11.63
C SER A 73 5.14 16.93 13.10
N GLY A 74 4.46 15.89 13.60
CA GLY A 74 4.60 15.41 14.98
C GLY A 74 5.60 14.27 15.16
N LYS A 75 6.35 13.88 14.12
CA LYS A 75 7.20 12.68 14.12
C LYS A 75 8.62 13.04 13.73
N THR A 76 9.60 12.42 14.40
CA THR A 76 11.01 12.55 14.04
C THR A 76 11.38 11.53 12.96
N VAL A 77 11.75 12.02 11.77
CA VAL A 77 12.29 11.19 10.68
C VAL A 77 13.81 11.25 10.73
N THR A 78 14.45 10.20 11.25
CA THR A 78 15.91 10.14 11.40
C THR A 78 16.64 9.72 10.12
N ASN A 79 16.03 8.84 9.32
CA ASN A 79 16.54 8.39 8.03
C ASN A 79 15.40 8.46 7.00
N ALA A 80 15.50 9.42 6.07
CA ALA A 80 14.48 9.67 5.04
C ALA A 80 14.35 8.51 4.05
N THR A 81 15.45 7.87 3.68
CA THR A 81 15.46 6.70 2.79
C THR A 81 14.71 5.55 3.42
N ASP A 82 15.09 5.15 4.64
CA ASP A 82 14.42 4.07 5.35
C ASP A 82 12.94 4.38 5.60
N PHE A 83 12.64 5.64 5.89
CA PHE A 83 11.27 6.11 6.03
C PHE A 83 10.48 5.89 4.74
N LEU A 84 10.98 6.35 3.58
CA LEU A 84 10.32 6.15 2.29
C LEU A 84 10.14 4.67 1.95
N LEU A 85 11.19 3.86 2.15
CA LEU A 85 11.16 2.44 1.82
C LEU A 85 10.16 1.65 2.68
N ARG A 86 10.00 1.98 3.96
CA ARG A 86 8.97 1.37 4.83
C ARG A 86 7.55 1.75 4.42
N HIS A 87 7.40 2.89 3.75
CA HIS A 87 6.12 3.42 3.26
C HIS A 87 5.86 3.09 1.79
N ALA A 88 6.56 2.11 1.24
CA ALA A 88 6.43 1.70 -0.15
C ALA A 88 6.25 0.18 -0.25
N ILE A 89 5.18 -0.27 -0.92
CA ILE A 89 4.95 -1.69 -1.25
C ILE A 89 5.48 -1.92 -2.68
N PRO A 90 6.28 -2.98 -2.96
CA PRO A 90 6.85 -3.27 -4.28
C PRO A 90 5.84 -3.83 -5.30
N SER A 91 4.62 -3.28 -5.33
CA SER A 91 3.54 -3.66 -6.23
C SER A 91 2.53 -2.50 -6.34
N PRO A 92 1.89 -2.27 -7.50
CA PRO A 92 0.90 -1.22 -7.67
C PRO A 92 -0.47 -1.74 -7.22
N MET A 93 -0.91 -1.33 -6.04
CA MET A 93 -2.13 -1.80 -5.38
C MET A 93 -3.15 -0.67 -5.37
N LEU A 94 -4.35 -0.97 -5.85
CA LEU A 94 -5.52 -0.14 -5.63
C LEU A 94 -6.17 -0.55 -4.31
N PHE A 95 -7.05 0.30 -3.79
CA PHE A 95 -7.81 0.02 -2.58
C PHE A 95 -8.52 -1.33 -2.61
N HIS A 96 -9.13 -1.68 -3.74
CA HIS A 96 -9.85 -2.94 -3.85
C HIS A 96 -8.93 -4.16 -3.66
N HIS A 97 -7.71 -4.12 -4.20
CA HIS A 97 -6.69 -5.15 -3.97
C HIS A 97 -6.35 -5.29 -2.48
N LEU A 98 -6.12 -4.17 -1.78
CA LEU A 98 -5.85 -4.18 -0.34
C LEU A 98 -7.05 -4.68 0.48
N SER A 99 -8.27 -4.33 0.06
CA SER A 99 -9.50 -4.69 0.75
C SER A 99 -9.85 -6.17 0.63
N SER A 100 -9.41 -6.83 -0.45
CA SER A 100 -9.61 -8.26 -0.67
C SER A 100 -8.63 -9.13 0.12
N LEU A 101 -7.58 -8.54 0.69
CA LEU A 101 -6.62 -9.31 1.47
C LEU A 101 -7.25 -9.77 2.80
N PRO A 102 -7.09 -11.05 3.18
CA PRO A 102 -7.48 -11.53 4.49
C PRO A 102 -6.79 -10.76 5.62
N THR A 103 -7.50 -10.57 6.73
CA THR A 103 -6.86 -10.09 7.98
C THR A 103 -5.74 -11.05 8.39
N GLY A 104 -4.56 -10.50 8.67
CA GLY A 104 -3.36 -11.26 8.99
C GLY A 104 -2.39 -11.42 7.83
N SER A 105 -2.78 -11.09 6.59
CA SER A 105 -1.85 -11.09 5.45
C SER A 105 -0.63 -10.19 5.71
N LEU A 106 0.53 -10.62 5.21
CA LEU A 106 1.77 -9.86 5.26
C LEU A 106 2.11 -9.37 3.86
N LEU A 107 2.30 -8.05 3.72
CA LEU A 107 2.81 -7.43 2.49
C LEU A 107 4.25 -7.00 2.70
N PRO A 108 5.16 -7.28 1.76
CA PRO A 108 6.51 -6.72 1.84
C PRO A 108 6.47 -5.19 1.67
N SER A 109 7.39 -4.50 2.33
CA SER A 109 7.76 -3.14 1.95
C SER A 109 9.05 -3.15 1.12
N LEU A 110 9.44 -2.01 0.55
CA LEU A 110 10.75 -1.84 -0.07
C LEU A 110 11.89 -1.78 0.95
N HIS A 111 11.59 -1.62 2.25
CA HIS A 111 12.61 -1.71 3.28
C HIS A 111 12.89 -3.19 3.59
N PRO A 112 14.15 -3.66 3.45
CA PRO A 112 14.50 -5.07 3.68
C PRO A 112 14.07 -5.55 5.07
N GLY A 113 13.42 -6.72 5.12
CA GLY A 113 12.98 -7.32 6.38
C GLY A 113 11.81 -6.62 7.08
N TYR A 114 11.14 -5.67 6.42
CA TYR A 114 9.96 -4.99 6.96
C TYR A 114 8.70 -5.37 6.18
N ALA A 115 7.75 -5.97 6.91
CA ALA A 115 6.46 -6.40 6.39
C ALA A 115 5.32 -5.61 7.05
N LEU A 116 4.26 -5.41 6.29
CA LEU A 116 3.02 -4.75 6.68
C LEU A 116 1.95 -5.80 6.92
N ARG A 117 1.45 -5.88 8.15
CA ARG A 117 0.34 -6.75 8.51
C ARG A 117 -0.98 -6.08 8.17
N VAL A 118 -1.78 -6.71 7.32
CA VAL A 118 -3.11 -6.25 6.97
C VAL A 118 -4.09 -6.60 8.08
N SER A 119 -4.91 -5.65 8.50
CA SER A 119 -6.06 -5.91 9.37
C SER A 119 -7.30 -5.21 8.81
N ASN A 120 -8.33 -5.99 8.49
CA ASN A 120 -9.64 -5.49 8.10
C ASN A 120 -10.58 -5.56 9.30
N ARG A 121 -11.07 -4.39 9.75
CA ARG A 121 -11.98 -4.23 10.89
C ARG A 121 -13.40 -3.80 10.47
N GLY A 122 -13.81 -4.12 9.24
CA GLY A 122 -15.16 -3.84 8.74
C GLY A 122 -15.18 -2.91 7.52
N ARG A 123 -16.37 -2.35 7.21
CA ARG A 123 -16.79 -1.91 5.86
C ARG A 123 -15.77 -1.11 5.04
N LEU A 124 -14.90 -0.30 5.64
CA LEU A 124 -13.78 0.40 4.95
C LEU A 124 -12.58 0.63 5.88
N SER A 125 -12.44 -0.17 6.93
CA SER A 125 -11.45 0.04 7.98
C SER A 125 -10.29 -0.93 7.80
N ILE A 126 -9.42 -0.61 6.83
CA ILE A 126 -8.18 -1.35 6.56
C ILE A 126 -7.04 -0.68 7.32
N PHE A 127 -6.23 -1.51 7.98
CA PHE A 127 -5.01 -1.10 8.65
C PHE A 127 -3.82 -1.84 8.04
N LEU A 128 -2.71 -1.14 7.89
CA LEU A 128 -1.40 -1.69 7.55
C LEU A 128 -0.51 -1.48 8.78
N ASN A 129 -0.16 -2.57 9.45
CA ASN A 129 0.29 -2.56 10.84
C ASN A 129 -0.77 -1.87 11.73
N ASN A 130 -0.44 -0.70 12.28
CA ASN A 130 -1.33 0.08 13.12
C ASN A 130 -1.84 1.35 12.43
N ALA A 131 -1.41 1.63 11.20
CA ALA A 131 -1.82 2.80 10.45
C ALA A 131 -3.09 2.49 9.63
N ARG A 132 -4.14 3.28 9.84
CA ARG A 132 -5.41 3.14 9.11
C ARG A 132 -5.29 3.79 7.74
N LEU A 133 -5.84 3.14 6.73
CA LEU A 133 -6.05 3.76 5.43
C LEU A 133 -7.16 4.82 5.52
N THR A 134 -6.83 6.07 5.26
CA THR A 134 -7.75 7.22 5.38
C THR A 134 -8.10 7.85 4.04
N SER A 135 -7.27 7.66 3.01
CA SER A 135 -7.52 8.22 1.68
C SER A 135 -7.16 7.18 0.61
N PRO A 136 -8.12 6.35 0.17
CA PRO A 136 -7.85 5.34 -0.86
C PRO A 136 -7.60 5.99 -2.23
N ASN A 137 -6.81 5.32 -3.06
CA ASN A 137 -6.56 5.67 -4.47
C ASN A 137 -6.24 7.15 -4.72
N LEU A 138 -5.26 7.71 -4.00
CA LEU A 138 -4.83 9.09 -4.19
C LEU A 138 -4.15 9.30 -5.56
N CYS A 139 -3.35 8.33 -6.00
CA CYS A 139 -2.67 8.36 -7.30
C CYS A 139 -3.34 7.35 -8.24
N VAL A 140 -3.99 7.83 -9.31
CA VAL A 140 -4.73 6.99 -10.26
C VAL A 140 -4.33 7.17 -11.71
N ALA A 141 -3.70 8.29 -12.07
CA ALA A 141 -3.36 8.62 -13.44
C ALA A 141 -2.33 7.68 -14.07
N GLY A 142 -1.33 7.22 -13.30
CA GLY A 142 -0.32 6.26 -13.75
C GLY A 142 -0.74 4.80 -13.55
N MET A 143 -0.02 3.87 -14.18
CA MET A 143 -0.26 2.43 -13.99
C MET A 143 0.69 1.81 -12.97
N SER A 144 1.95 2.26 -12.98
CA SER A 144 3.04 1.71 -12.17
C SER A 144 3.10 2.27 -10.75
N VAL A 145 2.57 3.48 -10.53
CA VAL A 145 2.58 4.15 -9.22
C VAL A 145 1.16 4.27 -8.68
N ARG A 146 0.92 3.68 -7.52
CA ARG A 146 -0.29 3.87 -6.72
C ARG A 146 0.06 4.57 -5.42
N CYS A 147 -0.92 5.22 -4.83
CA CYS A 147 -0.72 5.77 -3.50
C CYS A 147 -2.02 5.84 -2.70
N HIS A 148 -1.87 5.73 -1.37
CA HIS A 148 -2.97 5.78 -0.42
C HIS A 148 -2.56 6.60 0.80
N GLY A 149 -3.47 7.39 1.34
CA GLY A 149 -3.27 8.11 2.59
C GLY A 149 -3.43 7.21 3.81
N ILE A 150 -2.56 7.37 4.80
CA ILE A 150 -2.64 6.73 6.12
C ILE A 150 -2.62 7.76 7.26
N ASP A 151 -3.14 7.42 8.44
CA ASP A 151 -3.21 8.34 9.60
C ASP A 151 -2.01 8.31 10.56
N ASP A 152 -1.12 7.32 10.45
CA ASP A 152 0.10 7.20 11.26
C ASP A 152 1.32 6.88 10.39
N THR A 153 2.51 7.04 10.95
CA THR A 153 3.78 6.64 10.32
C THR A 153 4.11 5.19 10.60
N LEU A 154 4.69 4.51 9.62
CA LEU A 154 5.21 3.15 9.73
C LEU A 154 6.61 3.19 10.37
N GLY A 155 6.64 3.16 11.70
CA GLY A 155 7.86 3.09 12.53
C GLY A 155 7.62 2.20 13.75
N GLY A 156 8.28 1.04 13.78
CA GLY A 156 8.14 0.03 14.83
C GLY A 156 8.89 -1.25 14.44
N PRO A 157 9.11 -2.20 15.37
CA PRO A 157 9.74 -3.47 15.04
C PRO A 157 8.94 -4.18 13.95
N SER A 158 9.63 -4.70 12.93
CA SER A 158 9.01 -5.52 11.90
C SER A 158 8.40 -6.76 12.54
N VAL A 159 7.26 -7.21 12.00
CA VAL A 159 6.85 -8.60 12.25
C VAL A 159 7.92 -9.45 11.57
N PRO A 160 8.63 -10.35 12.28
CA PRO A 160 9.62 -11.20 11.64
C PRO A 160 8.94 -11.96 10.51
N SER A 161 9.48 -11.80 9.30
CA SER A 161 8.94 -12.40 8.06
C SER A 161 8.99 -13.93 8.06
N CYS A 162 9.59 -14.55 9.09
CA CYS A 162 9.45 -15.95 9.41
C CYS A 162 8.74 -16.08 10.75
N LEU A 163 7.45 -16.43 10.74
CA LEU A 163 6.94 -17.25 11.83
C LEU A 163 7.82 -18.51 11.84
N PRO A 164 8.41 -18.94 12.99
CA PRO A 164 8.89 -20.30 13.08
C PRO A 164 7.73 -21.20 12.68
N SER A 165 7.98 -22.15 11.78
CA SER A 165 7.03 -23.19 11.42
C SER A 165 6.36 -23.70 12.72
N PRO A 166 5.03 -23.89 12.75
CA PRO A 166 4.44 -24.60 13.87
C PRO A 166 5.24 -25.90 14.08
N PRO A 167 5.53 -26.31 15.33
CA PRO A 167 6.22 -27.56 15.57
C PRO A 167 5.48 -28.65 14.78
N ILE A 168 6.20 -29.28 13.86
CA ILE A 168 5.72 -30.43 13.08
C ILE A 168 5.20 -31.41 14.12
N SER A 169 3.88 -31.51 14.22
CA SER A 169 3.25 -32.57 14.99
C SER A 169 3.67 -33.87 14.31
N PRO A 170 4.25 -34.85 15.02
CA PRO A 170 4.58 -36.12 14.40
C PRO A 170 3.28 -36.77 13.95
N ASP A 171 3.16 -36.93 12.64
CA ASP A 171 2.15 -37.73 11.97
C ASP A 171 2.30 -39.20 12.41
N PRO A 172 1.26 -39.86 12.91
CA PRO A 172 1.18 -41.31 12.90
C PRO A 172 0.19 -41.75 11.83
N SER A 173 0.71 -42.35 10.76
CA SER A 173 -0.05 -43.21 9.86
C SER A 173 0.75 -44.50 9.65
N PRO A 174 0.16 -45.63 9.22
CA PRO A 174 -1.23 -46.10 9.36
C PRO A 174 -1.31 -47.59 9.80
N ALA A 175 -2.51 -48.08 10.18
CA ALA A 175 -3.01 -49.48 10.18
C ALA A 175 -4.13 -49.60 11.24
N VAL A 176 -5.28 -50.25 11.07
CA VAL A 176 -5.82 -51.23 10.10
C VAL A 176 -7.36 -51.24 10.24
N ASP A 177 -8.03 -51.71 9.20
CA ASP A 177 -9.48 -51.89 9.04
C ASP A 177 -10.20 -52.64 10.19
N SER A 178 -11.47 -52.28 10.47
CA SER A 178 -12.65 -53.16 10.18
C SER A 178 -13.89 -52.93 11.07
N VAL A 179 -15.02 -52.75 10.37
CA VAL A 179 -16.39 -53.29 10.63
C VAL A 179 -17.37 -52.51 11.55
N ALA A 180 -18.28 -51.82 10.85
CA ALA A 180 -19.75 -51.86 10.86
C ALA A 180 -20.58 -51.88 12.17
N ASN A 181 -21.50 -50.90 12.24
CA ASN A 181 -22.96 -50.99 12.54
C ASN A 181 -23.41 -49.67 13.19
N ALA A 182 -24.63 -49.12 13.07
CA ALA A 182 -25.80 -49.31 12.23
C ALA A 182 -26.76 -48.15 12.57
N ALA A 183 -27.70 -47.86 11.66
CA ALA A 183 -29.02 -47.26 11.89
C ALA A 183 -29.16 -45.77 12.26
N ALA A 184 -29.82 -45.04 11.36
CA ALA A 184 -30.64 -43.87 11.67
C ALA A 184 -31.94 -44.29 12.42
N PRO A 185 -32.64 -43.35 13.07
CA PRO A 185 -33.85 -42.87 12.41
C PRO A 185 -34.11 -41.35 12.55
N ALA A 186 -35.06 -40.90 11.72
CA ALA A 186 -35.54 -39.54 11.50
C ALA A 186 -36.64 -39.09 12.50
N VAL A 187 -37.19 -37.90 12.23
CA VAL A 187 -38.40 -37.21 12.79
C VAL A 187 -38.06 -36.25 13.93
N GLY A 188 -38.43 -34.95 13.94
CA GLY A 188 -39.42 -34.14 13.22
C GLY A 188 -39.32 -32.66 13.67
N PRO A 189 -40.36 -31.80 13.45
CA PRO A 189 -40.21 -30.43 12.94
C PRO A 189 -40.25 -29.26 13.95
N GLU A 190 -39.86 -28.08 13.43
CA GLU A 190 -39.99 -26.69 13.93
C GLU A 190 -41.44 -26.29 14.34
N PRO A 191 -41.68 -25.17 15.10
CA PRO A 191 -41.84 -23.87 14.42
C PRO A 191 -41.52 -22.56 15.22
N SER A 192 -41.16 -21.52 14.44
CA SER A 192 -41.51 -20.07 14.56
C SER A 192 -40.71 -19.09 15.46
N PRO A 193 -40.33 -17.94 14.86
CA PRO A 193 -40.44 -16.61 15.47
C PRO A 193 -41.39 -15.67 14.68
N GLY A 194 -42.24 -14.93 15.40
CA GLY A 194 -43.27 -14.06 14.85
C GLY A 194 -42.79 -12.71 14.27
N PRO A 195 -43.65 -11.97 13.56
CA PRO A 195 -43.29 -10.73 12.86
C PRO A 195 -43.67 -9.46 13.66
N GLY A 196 -42.84 -8.42 13.57
CA GLY A 196 -43.11 -7.12 14.17
C GLY A 196 -42.42 -5.99 13.42
N SER A 197 -43.17 -5.35 12.52
CA SER A 197 -42.83 -4.17 11.73
C SER A 197 -42.35 -2.96 12.56
N ARG A 198 -41.48 -2.13 11.99
CA ARG A 198 -41.84 -0.75 11.57
C ARG A 198 -40.70 0.02 10.91
N HIS A 199 -41.10 0.69 9.84
CA HIS A 199 -40.44 1.80 9.17
C HIS A 199 -40.08 2.94 10.13
N HIS A 200 -38.92 3.57 9.92
CA HIS A 200 -38.85 5.03 10.01
C HIS A 200 -37.91 5.60 8.94
N VAL A 201 -38.52 6.39 8.05
CA VAL A 201 -37.92 7.31 7.10
C VAL A 201 -37.59 8.62 7.83
N SER A 202 -36.45 9.24 7.51
CA SER A 202 -36.23 10.68 7.22
C SER A 202 -34.72 10.96 7.10
N LYS A 203 -34.20 11.43 5.95
CA LYS A 203 -34.02 12.85 5.53
C LYS A 203 -33.18 13.65 6.55
N SER A 204 -32.17 14.48 6.24
CA SER A 204 -31.65 15.07 5.00
C SER A 204 -30.47 16.00 5.34
N SER A 205 -29.53 16.14 4.39
CA SER A 205 -28.85 17.38 3.97
C SER A 205 -27.68 18.05 4.74
N PRO A 206 -26.83 18.83 4.00
CA PRO A 206 -25.42 19.11 4.29
C PRO A 206 -25.12 20.59 4.62
N ALA A 207 -23.86 20.93 4.94
CA ALA A 207 -23.11 22.10 4.39
C ALA A 207 -21.84 22.47 5.22
N GLY A 208 -20.89 23.13 4.54
CA GLY A 208 -19.81 23.98 5.11
C GLY A 208 -18.43 23.31 5.11
N HIS A 209 -17.52 23.47 4.15
CA HIS A 209 -16.83 24.68 3.65
C HIS A 209 -16.30 25.62 4.73
N ARG A 210 -14.99 25.54 5.00
CA ARG A 210 -14.16 26.74 5.20
C ARG A 210 -12.69 26.47 4.86
N ALA A 211 -12.18 27.35 4.01
CA ALA A 211 -10.81 27.42 3.54
C ALA A 211 -9.98 28.39 4.39
N GLY A 212 -8.66 28.22 4.33
CA GLY A 212 -7.69 29.31 4.47
C GLY A 212 -6.85 29.27 5.74
N ALA A 213 -5.55 28.98 5.59
CA ALA A 213 -4.45 29.94 5.79
C ALA A 213 -3.14 29.21 6.09
N ASP A 214 -2.32 28.88 5.08
CA ASP A 214 -0.95 28.39 5.33
C ASP A 214 -0.01 28.82 4.20
N THR A 215 0.66 29.95 4.35
CA THR A 215 1.69 30.42 3.40
C THR A 215 2.99 30.83 4.09
N VAL A 216 3.10 30.72 5.42
CA VAL A 216 4.27 31.21 6.17
C VAL A 216 5.16 30.08 6.72
N ALA A 217 4.68 28.84 6.76
CA ALA A 217 5.46 27.69 7.25
C ALA A 217 6.47 27.12 6.22
N PHE A 218 6.37 27.51 4.94
CA PHE A 218 7.13 26.91 3.84
C PHE A 218 8.62 27.28 3.81
N LEU A 219 9.06 28.35 4.48
CA LEU A 219 10.48 28.74 4.48
C LEU A 219 11.30 28.17 5.64
N ALA A 220 10.66 27.73 6.74
CA ALA A 220 11.39 27.34 7.96
C ALA A 220 12.00 25.93 7.91
N LEU A 221 11.44 25.02 7.11
CA LEU A 221 11.94 23.64 7.00
C LEU A 221 13.11 23.51 6.00
N ALA A 222 13.17 24.39 5.01
CA ALA A 222 14.28 24.42 4.05
C ALA A 222 15.60 24.89 4.69
N THR A 223 15.54 25.81 5.66
CA THR A 223 16.74 26.33 6.34
C THR A 223 17.35 25.33 7.33
N PHE A 224 16.54 24.49 7.98
CA PHE A 224 17.07 23.46 8.90
C PHE A 224 17.88 22.37 8.18
N PHE A 225 17.44 21.94 7.00
CA PHE A 225 18.19 20.95 6.21
C PHE A 225 19.46 21.56 5.57
N PHE A 226 19.42 22.81 5.11
CA PHE A 226 20.60 23.48 4.56
C PHE A 226 21.68 23.77 5.60
N PHE A 227 21.32 24.06 6.85
CA PHE A 227 22.32 24.31 7.91
C PHE A 227 22.97 23.03 8.44
N TYR A 228 22.24 21.91 8.48
CA TYR A 228 22.80 20.66 9.01
C TYR A 228 23.84 20.03 8.09
N HIS A 229 23.68 20.17 6.77
CA HIS A 229 24.61 19.54 5.82
C HIS A 229 25.92 20.33 5.56
N ARG A 230 26.02 21.58 6.04
CA ARG A 230 27.21 22.44 5.85
C ARG A 230 28.18 22.39 7.04
N ARG A 231 27.96 21.51 8.01
CA ARG A 231 28.78 21.39 9.24
C ARG A 231 29.41 20.02 9.50
N GLN A 232 29.38 19.12 8.52
CA GLN A 232 30.25 17.93 8.50
C GLN A 232 31.09 17.96 7.22
#